data_AF-A0A946BHW9-F1
#
_entry.id   AF-A0A946BHW9-F1
#
_cell.length_a   1.000
_cell.length_b   1.000
_cell.length_c   1.000
_cell.angle_alpha   90.00
_cell.angle_beta   90.00
_cell.angle_gamma   90.00
#
_symmetry.space_group_name_H-M   'P 1'
#
loop_
_entity.id
_entity.type
_entity.pdbx_description
1 polymer ?
#
loop_
_entity_poly.entity_id
_entity_poly.type
_entity_poly.pdbx_seq_one_letter_code
_entity_poly.pdbx_strand_id
1 'polypeptide(L)'
;MEFGSVEEILSFAIDREKEAVDFYSSLAKEATRASLKETFERFAKEEEKHVFLISDMAGNKDKIDSYEFKKITDLKISDYMVETEYEQGMPMPEILKIAMKKEEIAVKLYSMLAGKTDNEDAKKVFMILVQEESKHKLALESMYDDYLADQDN
;
A
#
# COMPACT_ATOMS: atom_id res chain seq x y z
N MET A 1 -1.15 -10.48 -15.53
CA MET A 1 -2.58 -10.65 -15.20
C MET A 1 -3.29 -9.38 -15.65
N GLU A 2 -4.38 -9.50 -16.40
CA GLU A 2 -5.17 -8.36 -16.88
C GLU A 2 -6.43 -8.25 -16.00
N PHE A 3 -6.77 -7.04 -15.56
CA PHE A 3 -7.99 -6.77 -14.80
C PHE A 3 -9.07 -6.25 -15.76
N GLY A 4 -10.22 -6.91 -15.78
CA GLY A 4 -11.36 -6.62 -16.66
C GLY A 4 -12.45 -5.75 -16.02
N SER A 5 -12.44 -5.59 -14.69
CA SER A 5 -13.41 -4.73 -13.99
C SER A 5 -12.81 -4.00 -12.79
N VAL A 6 -13.53 -2.99 -12.30
CA VAL A 6 -13.11 -2.22 -11.12
C VAL A 6 -13.22 -3.02 -9.84
N GLU A 7 -14.22 -3.89 -9.73
CA GLU A 7 -14.34 -4.82 -8.62
C GLU A 7 -13.09 -5.69 -8.48
N GLU A 8 -12.52 -6.15 -9.60
CA GLU A 8 -11.29 -6.94 -9.57
C GLU A 8 -10.08 -6.10 -9.11
N ILE A 9 -10.01 -4.82 -9.51
CA ILE A 9 -8.97 -3.89 -9.03
C ILE A 9 -9.13 -3.63 -7.53
N LEU A 10 -10.36 -3.36 -7.07
CA LEU A 10 -10.63 -3.09 -5.66
C LEU A 10 -10.32 -4.32 -4.81
N SER A 11 -10.67 -5.52 -5.29
CA SER A 11 -10.28 -6.77 -4.65
C SER A 11 -8.76 -6.91 -4.58
N PHE A 12 -8.06 -6.62 -5.68
CA PHE A 12 -6.60 -6.64 -5.71
C PHE A 12 -5.98 -5.63 -4.73
N ALA A 13 -6.50 -4.41 -4.66
CA ALA A 13 -6.05 -3.40 -3.70
C ALA A 13 -6.28 -3.86 -2.26
N ILE A 14 -7.47 -4.40 -1.94
CA ILE A 14 -7.78 -4.97 -0.63
C ILE A 14 -6.78 -6.07 -0.25
N ASP A 15 -6.45 -6.97 -1.17
CA ASP A 15 -5.50 -8.04 -0.88
C ASP A 15 -4.08 -7.50 -0.69
N ARG A 16 -3.68 -6.48 -1.45
CA ARG A 16 -2.41 -5.77 -1.26
C ARG A 16 -2.30 -5.09 0.10
N GLU A 17 -3.38 -4.48 0.59
CA GLU A 17 -3.45 -3.89 1.92
C GLU A 17 -3.37 -4.95 3.03
N LYS A 18 -4.07 -6.08 2.89
CA LYS A 18 -3.95 -7.21 3.84
C LYS A 18 -2.54 -7.76 3.90
N GLU A 19 -1.88 -7.91 2.75
CA GLU A 19 -0.47 -8.31 2.70
C GLU A 19 0.43 -7.30 3.41
N ALA A 20 0.13 -6.00 3.33
CA ALA A 20 0.88 -4.96 4.05
C ALA A 20 0.64 -5.04 5.57
N VAL A 21 -0.60 -5.29 6.01
CA VAL A 21 -0.94 -5.58 7.43
C VAL A 21 -0.09 -6.75 7.94
N ASP A 22 -0.07 -7.87 7.22
CA ASP A 22 0.66 -9.07 7.63
C ASP A 22 2.18 -8.82 7.64
N PHE A 23 2.68 -8.10 6.64
CA PHE A 23 4.08 -7.72 6.53
C PHE A 23 4.53 -6.86 7.72
N TYR A 24 3.86 -5.74 7.98
CA TYR A 24 4.22 -4.85 9.09
C TYR A 24 3.98 -5.49 10.46
N SER A 25 2.93 -6.30 10.61
CA SER A 25 2.70 -7.08 11.84
C SER A 25 3.82 -8.08 12.10
N SER A 26 4.42 -8.64 11.05
CA SER A 26 5.56 -9.56 11.17
C SER A 26 6.83 -8.79 11.53
N LEU A 27 7.10 -7.66 10.88
CA LEU A 27 8.25 -6.80 11.21
C LEU A 27 8.18 -6.27 12.65
N ALA A 28 7.00 -5.91 13.13
CA ALA A 28 6.79 -5.48 14.52
C ALA A 28 7.19 -6.57 15.54
N LYS A 29 6.95 -7.85 15.21
CA LYS A 29 7.31 -8.98 16.08
C LYS A 29 8.80 -9.25 16.10
N GLU A 30 9.48 -9.02 14.98
CA GLU A 30 10.91 -9.27 14.82
C GLU A 30 11.78 -8.06 15.21
N ALA A 31 11.20 -6.87 15.28
CA ALA A 31 11.90 -5.64 15.64
C ALA A 31 12.54 -5.72 17.03
N THR A 32 13.85 -5.51 17.09
CA THR A 32 14.64 -5.51 18.33
C THR A 32 14.63 -4.18 19.06
N ARG A 33 14.38 -3.07 18.35
CA ARG A 33 14.26 -1.71 18.93
C ARG A 33 12.78 -1.38 19.15
N ALA A 34 12.46 -0.87 20.34
CA ALA A 34 11.10 -0.49 20.71
C ALA A 34 10.49 0.55 19.76
N SER A 35 11.28 1.52 19.28
CA SER A 35 10.83 2.55 18.33
C SER A 35 10.44 1.99 16.97
N LEU A 36 11.18 1.00 16.47
CA LEU A 36 10.87 0.32 15.21
C LEU A 36 9.59 -0.52 15.35
N LYS A 37 9.50 -1.27 16.45
CA LYS A 37 8.30 -2.04 16.78
C LYS A 37 7.05 -1.17 16.80
N GLU A 38 7.08 -0.06 17.54
CA GLU A 38 5.95 0.87 17.63
C GLU A 38 5.57 1.44 16.25
N THR A 39 6.55 1.72 15.41
CA THR A 39 6.27 2.24 14.07
C THR A 39 5.62 1.19 13.19
N PHE A 40 6.12 -0.04 13.15
CA PHE A 40 5.50 -1.10 12.35
C PHE A 40 4.11 -1.50 12.86
N GLU A 41 3.89 -1.49 14.18
CA GLU A 41 2.55 -1.67 14.74
C GLU A 41 1.58 -0.55 14.33
N ARG A 42 2.09 0.70 14.21
CA ARG A 42 1.28 1.82 13.72
C ARG A 42 0.93 1.63 12.24
N PHE A 43 1.90 1.26 11.40
CA PHE A 43 1.65 1.02 9.98
C PHE A 43 0.64 -0.10 9.78
N ALA A 44 0.81 -1.25 10.43
CA ALA A 44 -0.15 -2.35 10.34
C ALA A 44 -1.59 -1.91 10.68
N LYS A 45 -1.77 -1.06 11.71
CA LYS A 45 -3.09 -0.51 12.07
C LYS A 45 -3.63 0.52 11.08
N GLU A 46 -2.76 1.21 10.35
CA GLU A 46 -3.14 2.14 9.29
C GLU A 46 -3.60 1.35 8.06
N GLU A 47 -2.86 0.32 7.66
CA GLU A 47 -3.28 -0.58 6.56
C GLU A 47 -4.59 -1.32 6.87
N GLU A 48 -4.82 -1.75 8.12
CA GLU A 48 -6.11 -2.32 8.51
C GLU A 48 -7.28 -1.35 8.26
N LYS A 49 -7.06 -0.04 8.44
CA LYS A 49 -8.08 0.97 8.12
C LYS A 49 -8.21 1.15 6.62
N HIS A 50 -7.13 1.05 5.86
CA HIS A 50 -7.17 1.09 4.39
C HIS A 50 -7.99 -0.07 3.83
N VAL A 51 -7.77 -1.31 4.32
CA VAL A 51 -8.61 -2.48 4.00
C VAL A 51 -10.09 -2.16 4.22
N PHE A 52 -10.44 -1.59 5.38
CA PHE A 52 -11.83 -1.23 5.69
C PHE A 52 -12.39 -0.17 4.74
N LEU A 53 -11.63 0.90 4.47
CA LEU A 53 -12.05 1.99 3.58
C LEU A 53 -12.31 1.49 2.15
N ILE A 54 -11.41 0.66 1.61
CA ILE A 54 -11.56 0.11 0.26
C ILE A 54 -12.69 -0.91 0.22
N SER A 55 -12.86 -1.72 1.27
CA SER A 55 -13.95 -2.69 1.38
C SER A 55 -15.33 -2.03 1.49
N ASP A 56 -15.45 -0.94 2.25
CA ASP A 56 -16.69 -0.16 2.34
C ASP A 56 -17.05 0.45 0.99
N MET A 57 -16.06 1.00 0.29
CA MET A 57 -16.22 1.50 -1.07
C MET A 57 -16.65 0.39 -2.04
N ALA A 58 -16.08 -0.82 -1.92
CA ALA A 58 -16.40 -2.00 -2.74
C ALA A 58 -17.78 -2.62 -2.42
N GLY A 59 -18.24 -2.55 -1.17
CA GLY A 59 -19.50 -3.12 -0.71
C GLY A 59 -20.73 -2.27 -1.03
N ASN A 60 -20.54 -0.97 -1.31
CA ASN A 60 -21.62 -0.04 -1.59
C ASN A 60 -21.99 -0.06 -3.10
N LYS A 61 -22.65 -1.14 -3.54
CA LYS A 61 -23.05 -1.39 -4.94
C LYS A 61 -23.85 -0.26 -5.59
N ASP A 62 -24.69 0.45 -4.84
CA ASP A 62 -25.46 1.59 -5.38
C ASP A 62 -24.56 2.78 -5.73
N LYS A 63 -23.40 2.90 -5.06
CA LYS A 63 -22.34 3.72 -5.59
C LYS A 63 -21.86 3.02 -6.86
N ILE A 64 -21.29 1.80 -6.80
CA ILE A 64 -20.50 1.13 -7.88
C ILE A 64 -21.23 0.97 -9.22
N ASP A 65 -22.52 0.67 -9.23
CA ASP A 65 -23.31 0.46 -10.45
C ASP A 65 -23.58 1.77 -11.22
N SER A 66 -23.39 2.94 -10.59
CA SER A 66 -23.45 4.24 -11.26
C SER A 66 -22.11 4.68 -11.89
N TYR A 67 -21.05 3.87 -11.75
CA TYR A 67 -19.72 4.22 -12.22
C TYR A 67 -19.53 3.82 -13.68
N GLU A 68 -19.50 4.81 -14.56
CA GLU A 68 -18.86 4.63 -15.86
C GLU A 68 -17.35 4.86 -15.71
N PHE A 69 -16.61 3.79 -15.40
CA PHE A 69 -15.16 3.85 -15.63
C PHE A 69 -14.93 3.97 -17.13
N LYS A 70 -14.30 5.08 -17.56
CA LYS A 70 -13.92 5.29 -18.97
C LYS A 70 -13.24 4.01 -19.48
N LYS A 71 -13.84 3.42 -20.51
CA LYS A 71 -13.45 2.17 -21.20
C LYS A 71 -12.00 1.80 -20.88
N ILE A 72 -11.84 0.89 -19.93
CA ILE A 72 -10.58 0.58 -19.27
C ILE A 72 -9.61 0.07 -20.35
N THR A 73 -8.80 0.97 -20.85
CA THR A 73 -7.69 0.67 -21.75
C THR A 73 -6.53 0.31 -20.85
N ASP A 74 -6.14 -0.97 -20.88
CA ASP A 74 -4.98 -1.60 -20.24
C ASP A 74 -4.44 -0.89 -18.99
N LEU A 75 -4.73 -1.45 -17.82
CA LEU A 75 -4.32 -0.88 -16.52
C LEU A 75 -2.89 -1.23 -16.12
N LYS A 76 -2.23 -2.15 -16.84
CA LYS A 76 -0.86 -2.62 -16.55
C LYS A 76 -0.58 -2.86 -15.07
N ILE A 77 -1.53 -3.47 -14.35
CA ILE A 77 -1.41 -3.60 -12.90
C ILE A 77 -0.26 -4.54 -12.50
N SER A 78 0.21 -5.39 -13.41
CA SER A 78 1.47 -6.12 -13.25
C SER A 78 2.67 -5.23 -12.95
N ASP A 79 2.69 -3.97 -13.40
CA ASP A 79 3.76 -3.01 -13.10
C ASP A 79 3.76 -2.57 -11.62
N TYR A 80 2.69 -2.91 -10.89
CA TYR A 80 2.49 -2.69 -9.46
C TYR A 80 2.64 -3.99 -8.66
N MET A 81 3.24 -5.04 -9.24
CA MET A 81 3.66 -6.22 -8.49
C MET A 81 5.08 -6.03 -7.98
N VAL A 82 5.32 -6.31 -6.70
CA VAL A 82 6.66 -6.32 -6.12
C VAL A 82 7.27 -7.68 -6.38
N GLU A 83 8.32 -7.75 -7.20
CA GLU A 83 9.02 -9.00 -7.52
C GLU A 83 9.87 -9.52 -6.36
N THR A 84 10.18 -8.68 -5.37
CA THR A 84 11.04 -9.04 -4.23
C THR A 84 10.19 -9.50 -3.05
N GLU A 85 10.29 -10.79 -2.73
CA GLU A 85 9.65 -11.37 -1.56
C GLU A 85 10.46 -11.10 -0.30
N TYR A 86 9.75 -10.87 0.80
CA TYR A 86 10.34 -10.80 2.13
C TYR A 86 10.74 -12.22 2.58
N GLU A 87 11.97 -12.38 3.00
CA GLU A 87 12.46 -13.61 3.62
C GLU A 87 12.82 -13.36 5.08
N GLN A 88 12.43 -14.29 5.96
CA GLN A 88 12.75 -14.19 7.37
C GLN A 88 14.26 -14.22 7.61
N GLY A 89 14.77 -13.29 8.43
CA GLY A 89 16.19 -13.14 8.71
C GLY A 89 16.96 -12.26 7.72
N MET A 90 16.26 -11.64 6.77
CA MET A 90 16.84 -10.63 5.88
C MET A 90 17.37 -9.41 6.68
N PRO A 91 18.48 -8.78 6.28
CA PRO A 91 18.98 -7.58 6.96
C PRO A 91 17.97 -6.42 6.94
N MET A 92 17.89 -5.67 8.04
CA MET A 92 16.98 -4.52 8.17
C MET A 92 17.02 -3.54 6.98
N PRO A 93 18.18 -3.18 6.42
CA PRO A 93 18.26 -2.29 5.25
C PRO A 93 17.55 -2.85 4.01
N GLU A 94 17.59 -4.16 3.80
CA GLU A 94 16.93 -4.80 2.66
C GLU A 94 15.42 -4.90 2.88
N ILE A 95 15.00 -5.21 4.12
CA ILE A 95 13.59 -5.16 4.53
C ILE A 95 13.01 -3.76 4.28
N LEU A 96 13.72 -2.71 4.70
CA LEU A 96 13.27 -1.33 4.48
C LEU A 96 13.19 -0.97 2.99
N LYS A 97 14.10 -1.47 2.14
CA LYS A 97 14.00 -1.29 0.68
C LYS A 97 12.75 -1.95 0.10
N ILE A 98 12.43 -3.17 0.54
CA ILE A 98 11.21 -3.87 0.12
C ILE A 98 9.97 -3.09 0.57
N ALA A 99 9.95 -2.63 1.83
CA ALA A 99 8.87 -1.83 2.38
C ALA A 99 8.68 -0.53 1.56
N MET A 100 9.73 0.26 1.36
CA MET A 100 9.69 1.48 0.54
C MET A 100 9.16 1.21 -0.87
N LYS A 101 9.51 0.06 -1.45
CA LYS A 101 9.04 -0.32 -2.79
C LYS A 101 7.56 -0.69 -2.81
N LYS A 102 7.08 -1.38 -1.78
CA LYS A 102 5.65 -1.70 -1.58
C LYS A 102 4.83 -0.41 -1.49
N GLU A 103 5.26 0.54 -0.68
CA GLU A 103 4.61 1.86 -0.55
C GLU A 103 4.62 2.65 -1.86
N GLU A 104 5.77 2.70 -2.56
CA GLU A 104 5.88 3.38 -3.86
C GLU A 104 4.88 2.83 -4.88
N ILE A 105 4.69 1.52 -4.87
CA ILE A 105 3.78 0.81 -5.76
C ILE A 105 2.32 1.10 -5.39
N ALA A 106 1.97 1.10 -4.11
CA ALA A 106 0.64 1.47 -3.63
C ALA A 106 0.27 2.91 -4.01
N VAL A 107 1.19 3.86 -3.80
CA VAL A 107 1.04 5.26 -4.24
C VAL A 107 0.72 5.36 -5.72
N LYS A 108 1.45 4.63 -6.58
CA LYS A 108 1.23 4.67 -8.03
C LYS A 108 -0.11 4.05 -8.42
N LEU A 109 -0.47 2.92 -7.80
CA LEU A 109 -1.75 2.25 -8.02
C LEU A 109 -2.90 3.21 -7.69
N TYR A 110 -2.92 3.79 -6.49
CA TYR A 110 -3.99 4.69 -6.07
C TYR A 110 -4.02 6.00 -6.86
N SER A 111 -2.86 6.55 -7.25
CA SER A 111 -2.80 7.72 -8.13
C SER A 111 -3.43 7.44 -9.49
N MET A 112 -3.15 6.25 -10.05
CA MET A 112 -3.74 5.81 -11.31
C MET A 112 -5.26 5.64 -11.19
N LEU A 113 -5.73 5.01 -10.11
CA LEU A 113 -7.17 4.82 -9.87
C LEU A 113 -7.92 6.13 -9.66
N ALA A 114 -7.33 7.08 -8.93
CA ALA A 114 -7.86 8.43 -8.77
C ALA A 114 -7.98 9.18 -10.11
N GLY A 115 -7.08 8.91 -11.06
CA GLY A 115 -7.10 9.51 -12.41
C GLY A 115 -8.06 8.82 -13.39
N LYS A 116 -8.45 7.57 -13.12
CA LYS A 116 -9.34 6.78 -13.98
C LYS A 116 -10.80 6.74 -13.52
N THR A 117 -11.11 7.30 -12.34
CA THR A 117 -12.47 7.42 -11.83
C THR A 117 -13.04 8.83 -12.06
N ASP A 118 -14.30 8.91 -12.50
CA ASP A 118 -15.05 10.16 -12.59
C ASP A 118 -15.94 10.40 -11.33
N ASN A 119 -15.87 9.50 -10.34
CA ASN A 119 -16.62 9.62 -9.08
C ASN A 119 -15.79 10.37 -8.03
N GLU A 120 -16.33 11.48 -7.55
CA GLU A 120 -15.65 12.36 -6.59
C GLU A 120 -15.42 11.72 -5.21
N ASP A 121 -16.28 10.79 -4.75
CA ASP A 121 -16.09 10.09 -3.48
C ASP A 121 -14.95 9.08 -3.58
N ALA A 122 -14.94 8.25 -4.63
CA ALA A 122 -13.86 7.29 -4.86
C ALA A 122 -12.52 7.99 -5.09
N LYS A 123 -12.52 9.08 -5.86
CA LYS A 123 -11.34 9.91 -6.07
C LYS A 123 -10.78 10.45 -4.74
N LYS A 124 -11.64 10.93 -3.83
CA LYS A 124 -11.20 11.36 -2.50
C LYS A 124 -10.56 10.22 -1.70
N VAL A 125 -11.17 9.03 -1.69
CA VAL A 125 -10.62 7.86 -1.00
C VAL A 125 -9.24 7.51 -1.55
N PHE A 126 -9.10 7.39 -2.88
CA PHE A 126 -7.81 7.10 -3.49
C PHE A 126 -6.76 8.19 -3.21
N MET A 127 -7.15 9.47 -3.21
CA MET A 127 -6.24 10.56 -2.88
C MET A 127 -5.82 10.56 -1.39
N ILE A 128 -6.70 10.12 -0.49
CA ILE A 128 -6.34 9.90 0.93
C ILE A 128 -5.31 8.78 1.02
N LEU A 129 -5.55 7.64 0.36
CA LEU A 129 -4.61 6.51 0.34
C LEU A 129 -3.25 6.95 -0.22
N VAL A 130 -3.21 7.63 -1.37
CA VAL A 130 -1.97 8.20 -1.94
C VAL A 130 -1.19 9.01 -0.91
N GLN A 131 -1.88 9.82 -0.10
CA GLN A 131 -1.24 10.65 0.92
C GLN A 131 -0.69 9.80 2.08
N GLU A 132 -1.43 8.81 2.57
CA GLU A 132 -1.00 7.96 3.68
C GLU A 132 0.20 7.08 3.27
N GLU A 133 0.11 6.36 2.14
CA GLU A 133 1.22 5.54 1.61
C GLU A 133 2.47 6.40 1.34
N SER A 134 2.29 7.65 0.89
CA SER A 134 3.42 8.57 0.69
C SER A 134 4.11 8.95 2.01
N LYS A 135 3.35 9.08 3.11
CA LYS A 135 3.91 9.33 4.45
C LYS A 135 4.64 8.11 4.97
N HIS A 136 4.08 6.91 4.76
CA HIS A 136 4.73 5.65 5.12
C HIS A 136 6.06 5.49 4.40
N LYS A 137 6.07 5.69 3.08
CA LYS A 137 7.29 5.69 2.26
C LYS A 137 8.35 6.64 2.82
N LEU A 138 7.98 7.89 3.11
CA LEU A 138 8.92 8.90 3.63
C LEU A 138 9.47 8.50 5.02
N ALA A 139 8.62 7.94 5.88
CA ALA A 139 9.05 7.46 7.18
C ALA A 139 10.02 6.27 7.06
N LEU A 140 9.80 5.36 6.12
CA LEU A 140 10.73 4.25 5.83
C LEU A 140 12.05 4.74 5.23
N GLU A 141 12.01 5.73 4.33
CA GLU A 141 13.20 6.38 3.77
C GLU A 141 14.04 7.03 4.88
N SER A 142 13.38 7.70 5.83
CA SER A 142 14.05 8.31 6.99
C SER A 142 14.71 7.24 7.88
N MET A 143 14.02 6.12 8.15
CA MET A 143 14.60 5.01 8.92
C MET A 143 15.79 4.36 8.23
N TYR A 144 15.74 4.27 6.89
CA TYR A 144 16.83 3.72 6.10
C TYR A 144 18.06 4.63 6.17
N ASP A 145 17.87 5.94 6.03
CA ASP A 145 18.95 6.93 6.14
C ASP A 145 19.58 6.93 7.54
N ASP A 146 18.76 6.95 8.59
CA ASP A 146 19.21 6.85 9.99
C ASP A 146 20.02 5.58 10.24
N TYR A 147 19.57 4.44 9.70
CA TYR A 147 20.30 3.17 9.83
C TYR A 147 21.68 3.24 9.18
N LEU A 148 21.79 3.82 7.98
CA LEU A 148 23.08 3.97 7.30
C LEU A 148 24.01 4.90 8.09
N ALA A 149 23.50 6.01 8.61
CA ALA A 149 24.28 6.95 9.42
C ALA A 149 24.78 6.34 10.75
N ASP A 150 24.01 5.43 11.36
CA ASP A 150 24.40 4.69 12.56
C ASP A 150 25.49 3.63 12.29
N GLN A 151 25.66 3.15 11.05
CA GLN A 151 26.68 2.15 10.67
C GLN A 151 28.01 2.75 10.23
N ASP A 152 28.02 4.02 9.81
CA ASP A 152 29.23 4.74 9.39
C ASP A 152 30.01 5.38 10.57
N ASN A 153 29.52 5.23 11.81
CA ASN A 153 30.15 5.68 13.07
C ASN A 153 30.68 4.53 13.91
#